data_AF-A0A953BGH7-F1
#
_entry.id   AF-A0A953BGH7-F1
#
_cell.length_a   1.000
_cell.length_b   1.000
_cell.length_c   1.000
_cell.angle_alpha   90.00
_cell.angle_beta   90.00
_cell.angle_gamma   90.00
#
_symmetry.space_group_name_H-M   'P 1'
#
loop_
_entity.id
_entity.type
_entity.pdbx_description
1 polymer ?
#
loop_
_entity_poly.entity_id
_entity_poly.type
_entity_poly.pdbx_seq_one_letter_code
_entity_poly.pdbx_strand_id
1 'polypeptide(L)'
;MTSKAKSADAAMEAMAASSGAGIVRKGTLPMGEALREFLAERDAPCPRCGYNLRGLAGVECPECGLALSVERLKEEEEHREWRERRMPRDPITTAGLIGSILSLGWPLALLVLGVLLRDATVVDARRLGLLALIAVVQVGLVVVYLGRSMGGLAGMKDWPRRRKVWLAVLAWCWGPGAIVGMIVWQAVF
;
A
#
# COMPACT_ATOMS: atom_id res chain seq x y z
N MET A 1 54.26 -52.07 8.77
CA MET A 1 52.82 -51.76 8.61
C MET A 1 52.28 -50.73 9.62
N THR A 2 53.11 -49.91 10.28
CA THR A 2 52.68 -49.01 11.37
C THR A 2 52.82 -47.50 11.07
N SER A 3 53.29 -47.11 9.87
CA SER A 3 53.57 -45.70 9.55
C SER A 3 52.37 -44.90 9.02
N LYS A 4 51.33 -45.54 8.48
CA LYS A 4 50.19 -44.83 7.86
C LYS A 4 49.19 -44.27 8.88
N ALA A 5 49.04 -44.90 10.05
CA ALA A 5 48.07 -44.48 11.07
C ALA A 5 48.44 -43.13 11.72
N LYS A 6 49.73 -42.84 11.94
CA LYS A 6 50.18 -41.63 12.65
C LYS A 6 49.99 -40.32 11.87
N SER A 7 49.74 -40.39 10.56
CA SER A 7 49.55 -39.20 9.71
C SER A 7 48.09 -38.71 9.68
N ALA A 8 47.12 -39.55 10.01
CA ALA A 8 45.70 -39.16 10.04
C ALA A 8 45.37 -38.39 11.32
N ASP A 9 45.95 -38.78 12.45
CA ASP A 9 45.70 -38.13 13.75
C ASP A 9 46.23 -36.68 13.77
N ALA A 10 47.40 -36.42 13.18
CA ALA A 10 47.97 -35.07 13.10
C ALA A 10 47.18 -34.12 12.19
N ALA A 11 46.51 -34.64 11.15
CA ALA A 11 45.67 -33.84 10.25
C ALA A 11 44.33 -33.46 10.90
N MET A 12 43.77 -34.33 11.76
CA MET A 12 42.57 -34.00 12.54
C MET A 12 42.84 -32.97 13.64
N GLU A 13 44.02 -33.01 14.27
CA GLU A 13 44.39 -32.07 15.33
C GLU A 13 44.63 -30.65 14.79
N ALA A 14 45.14 -30.51 13.56
CA ALA A 14 45.30 -29.22 12.89
C ALA A 14 43.96 -28.59 12.43
N MET A 15 42.94 -29.40 12.11
CA MET A 15 41.62 -28.86 11.74
C MET A 15 40.83 -28.33 12.95
N ALA A 16 40.99 -28.92 14.13
CA ALA A 16 40.34 -28.47 15.36
C ALA A 16 40.84 -27.09 15.84
N ALA A 17 42.09 -26.72 15.53
CA ALA A 17 42.68 -25.45 15.95
C ALA A 17 42.24 -24.23 15.10
N SER A 18 41.65 -24.45 13.92
CA SER A 18 41.22 -23.35 13.02
C SER A 18 39.75 -22.93 13.18
N SER A 19 38.97 -23.66 13.98
CA SER A 19 37.55 -23.35 14.22
C SER A 19 37.32 -22.35 15.36
N GLY A 20 38.41 -21.73 15.86
CA GLY A 20 38.41 -20.65 16.85
C GLY A 20 38.22 -19.24 16.25
N ALA A 21 37.70 -19.13 15.02
CA ALA A 21 37.19 -17.86 14.52
C ALA A 21 35.97 -17.50 15.37
N GLY A 22 36.23 -16.70 16.40
CA GLY A 22 35.26 -16.28 17.40
C GLY A 22 33.96 -15.92 16.72
N ILE A 23 32.94 -16.74 16.97
CA ILE A 23 31.57 -16.26 16.98
C ILE A 23 31.61 -15.17 18.04
N VAL A 24 31.83 -13.93 17.59
CA VAL A 24 31.58 -12.73 18.35
C VAL A 24 30.13 -12.92 18.77
N ARG A 25 29.93 -13.41 20.00
CA ARG A 25 28.65 -13.31 20.68
C ARG A 25 28.30 -11.85 20.46
N LYS A 26 27.16 -11.59 19.79
CA LYS A 26 26.53 -10.27 19.72
C LYS A 26 26.40 -9.83 21.17
N GLY A 27 27.46 -9.25 21.70
CA GLY A 27 27.51 -8.69 23.03
C GLY A 27 26.50 -7.56 22.95
N THR A 28 25.55 -7.59 23.87
CA THR A 28 24.58 -6.53 24.03
C THR A 28 25.38 -5.24 24.24
N LEU A 29 25.58 -4.47 23.17
CA LEU A 29 26.19 -3.15 23.28
C LEU A 29 25.34 -2.35 24.28
N PRO A 30 25.95 -1.47 25.09
CA PRO A 30 25.16 -0.54 25.89
C PRO A 30 24.17 0.16 24.95
N MET A 31 22.90 0.28 25.34
CA MET A 31 21.81 0.61 24.40
C MET A 31 22.06 1.88 23.56
N GLY A 32 22.80 2.85 24.09
CA GLY A 32 23.19 4.05 23.36
C GLY A 32 24.18 3.81 22.22
N GLU A 33 25.08 2.84 22.32
CA GLU A 33 26.06 2.53 21.27
C GLU A 33 25.41 1.80 20.10
N ALA A 34 24.52 0.84 20.36
CA ALA A 34 23.71 0.20 19.32
C ALA A 34 22.85 1.22 18.55
N LEU A 35 22.28 2.21 19.24
CA LEU A 35 21.52 3.28 18.61
C LEU A 35 22.41 4.18 17.74
N ARG A 36 23.59 4.56 18.22
CA ARG A 36 24.55 5.35 17.43
C ARG A 36 24.98 4.63 16.16
N GLU A 37 25.31 3.35 16.27
CA GLU A 37 25.70 2.53 15.11
C GLU A 37 24.55 2.45 14.10
N PHE A 38 23.32 2.21 14.58
CA PHE A 38 22.12 2.17 13.71
C PHE A 38 21.91 3.50 12.96
N LEU A 39 22.13 4.64 13.63
CA LEU A 39 21.91 5.98 13.07
C LEU A 39 23.11 6.54 12.29
N ALA A 40 24.29 5.92 12.37
CA ALA A 40 25.48 6.38 11.63
C ALA A 40 25.30 6.24 10.12
N GLU A 41 24.62 5.18 9.68
CA GLU A 41 24.49 4.82 8.26
C GLU A 41 23.09 5.06 7.68
N ARG A 42 22.09 5.38 8.51
CA ARG A 42 20.68 5.42 8.11
C ARG A 42 20.02 6.77 8.35
N ASP A 43 19.15 7.17 7.43
CA ASP A 43 18.18 8.25 7.63
C ASP A 43 16.93 7.68 8.30
N ALA A 44 16.84 7.86 9.62
CA ALA A 44 15.65 7.48 10.40
C ALA A 44 14.94 8.75 10.90
N PRO A 45 13.71 9.06 10.45
CA PRO A 45 12.96 10.17 11.00
C PRO A 45 12.45 9.84 12.41
N CYS A 46 12.48 10.82 13.32
CA CYS A 46 11.88 10.67 14.64
C CYS A 46 10.37 10.41 14.53
N PRO A 47 9.81 9.39 15.21
CA PRO A 47 8.39 9.04 15.09
C PRO A 47 7.44 10.11 15.65
N ARG A 48 7.93 11.03 16.49
CA ARG A 48 7.11 12.10 17.09
C ARG A 48 7.12 13.40 16.30
N CYS A 49 8.29 13.87 15.87
CA CYS A 49 8.44 15.18 15.22
C CYS A 49 8.91 15.13 13.76
N GLY A 50 9.35 13.97 13.28
CA GLY A 50 9.87 13.81 11.91
C GLY A 50 11.31 14.29 11.70
N TYR A 51 12.00 14.82 12.72
CA TYR A 51 13.41 15.24 12.62
C TYR A 51 14.31 14.07 12.21
N ASN A 52 15.26 14.30 11.30
CA ASN A 52 16.18 13.26 10.84
C ASN A 52 17.23 12.94 11.91
N LEU A 53 17.26 11.70 12.38
CA LEU A 53 18.13 11.24 13.46
C LEU A 53 19.52 10.78 12.98
N ARG A 54 19.85 10.94 11.68
CA ARG A 54 21.17 10.55 11.14
C ARG A 54 22.29 11.17 11.97
N GLY A 55 23.20 10.33 12.45
CA GLY A 55 24.38 10.74 13.22
C GLY A 55 24.11 11.21 14.65
N LEU A 56 22.91 11.01 15.20
CA LEU A 56 22.61 11.37 16.59
C LEU A 56 23.45 10.55 17.59
N ALA A 57 24.13 11.24 18.51
CA ALA A 57 24.95 10.60 19.54
C ALA A 57 24.17 10.21 20.82
N GLY A 58 23.06 10.89 21.08
CA GLY A 58 22.22 10.72 22.27
C GLY A 58 21.12 9.68 22.12
N VAL A 59 20.50 9.31 23.24
CA VAL A 59 19.33 8.40 23.30
C VAL A 59 17.99 9.14 23.27
N GLU A 60 18.01 10.46 23.10
CA GLU A 60 16.82 11.31 23.06
C GLU A 60 16.84 12.19 21.81
N CYS A 61 15.67 12.41 21.21
CA CYS A 61 15.54 13.32 20.09
C CYS A 61 15.78 14.77 20.54
N PRO A 62 16.70 15.53 19.88
CA PRO A 62 17.05 16.89 20.30
C PRO A 62 15.88 17.88 20.19
N GLU A 63 14.93 17.62 19.29
CA GLU A 63 13.80 18.53 19.05
C GLU A 63 12.62 18.30 20.00
N CYS A 64 12.36 17.05 20.40
CA CYS A 64 11.13 16.70 21.12
C CYS A 64 11.35 15.91 22.41
N GLY A 65 12.59 15.61 22.77
CA GLY A 65 12.96 14.85 23.98
C GLY A 65 12.47 13.41 23.99
N LEU A 66 12.00 12.87 22.85
CA LEU A 66 11.53 11.49 22.82
C LEU A 66 12.70 10.53 23.04
N ALA A 67 12.60 9.66 24.05
CA ALA A 67 13.54 8.56 24.24
C ALA A 67 13.47 7.58 23.06
N LEU A 68 14.63 7.29 22.48
CA LEU A 68 14.82 6.49 21.28
C LEU A 68 15.47 5.15 21.64
N SER A 69 14.99 4.09 20.97
CA SER A 69 15.62 2.79 20.98
C SER A 69 15.66 2.24 19.56
N VAL A 70 16.60 1.32 19.31
CA VAL A 70 16.74 0.67 17.99
C VAL A 70 15.48 -0.12 17.65
N GLU A 71 14.88 -0.78 18.65
CA GLU A 71 13.66 -1.57 18.49
C GLU A 71 12.51 -0.69 18.03
N ARG A 72 12.31 0.47 18.68
CA ARG A 72 11.23 1.39 18.34
C ARG A 72 11.39 1.98 16.93
N LEU A 73 12.62 2.31 16.54
CA LEU A 73 12.89 2.82 15.19
C LEU A 73 12.66 1.75 14.13
N LYS A 74 13.05 0.51 14.38
CA LYS A 74 12.77 -0.62 13.48
C LYS A 74 11.27 -0.90 13.36
N GLU A 75 10.54 -0.90 14.46
CA GLU A 75 9.08 -1.04 14.44
C GLU A 75 8.41 0.05 13.59
N GLU A 76 8.86 1.30 13.71
CA GLU A 76 8.33 2.41 12.89
C GLU A 76 8.74 2.28 11.42
N GLU A 77 9.96 1.85 11.11
CA GLU A 77 10.40 1.55 9.74
C GLU A 77 9.57 0.42 9.13
N GLU A 78 9.39 -0.69 9.84
CA GLU A 78 8.56 -1.81 9.41
C GLU A 78 7.10 -1.38 9.21
N HIS A 79 6.55 -0.55 10.10
CA HIS A 79 5.22 0.03 9.95
C HIS A 79 5.16 0.95 8.72
N ARG A 80 6.18 1.79 8.49
CA ARG A 80 6.27 2.65 7.31
C ARG A 80 6.33 1.84 6.04
N GLU A 81 7.17 0.81 5.97
CA GLU A 81 7.26 -0.10 4.83
C GLU A 81 5.97 -0.88 4.61
N TRP A 82 5.30 -1.30 5.68
CA TRP A 82 3.98 -1.94 5.61
C TRP A 82 2.94 -0.98 5.02
N ARG A 83 2.94 0.29 5.46
CA ARG A 83 2.06 1.35 4.91
C ARG A 83 2.38 1.61 3.45
N GLU A 84 3.65 1.77 3.10
CA GLU A 84 4.09 2.03 1.73
C GLU A 84 3.83 0.83 0.80
N ARG A 85 3.84 -0.41 1.33
CA ARG A 85 3.42 -1.60 0.59
C ARG A 85 1.90 -1.67 0.36
N ARG A 86 1.08 -1.21 1.30
CA ARG A 86 -0.39 -1.29 1.21
C ARG A 86 -1.07 -0.07 0.59
N MET A 87 -0.54 1.13 0.78
CA MET A 87 -1.10 2.36 0.23
C MET A 87 -0.31 2.81 -1.00
N PRO A 88 -0.91 2.78 -2.20
CA PRO A 88 -0.31 3.37 -3.38
C PRO A 88 -0.05 4.85 -3.12
N ARG A 89 1.21 5.27 -3.12
CA ARG A 89 1.60 6.70 -3.00
C ARG A 89 1.22 7.53 -4.24
N ASP A 90 0.64 6.89 -5.25
CA ASP A 90 0.26 7.53 -6.51
C ASP A 90 -1.08 8.26 -6.32
N PRO A 91 -1.08 9.61 -6.26
CA PRO A 91 -2.30 10.39 -6.03
C PRO A 91 -3.36 10.14 -7.10
N ILE A 92 -2.97 9.70 -8.30
CA ILE A 92 -3.90 9.37 -9.39
C ILE A 92 -4.71 8.12 -9.05
N THR A 93 -4.05 7.10 -8.47
CA THR A 93 -4.73 5.87 -8.04
C THR A 93 -5.69 6.15 -6.89
N THR A 94 -5.28 7.00 -5.93
CA THR A 94 -6.15 7.42 -4.82
C THR A 94 -7.34 8.23 -5.32
N ALA A 95 -7.13 9.18 -6.23
CA ALA A 95 -8.21 9.97 -6.83
C ALA A 95 -9.19 9.09 -7.63
N GLY A 96 -8.69 8.11 -8.38
CA GLY A 96 -9.55 7.16 -9.09
C GLY A 96 -10.34 6.27 -8.13
N LEU A 97 -9.75 5.84 -7.00
CA LEU A 97 -10.44 5.06 -5.97
C LEU A 97 -11.60 5.84 -5.34
N ILE A 98 -11.35 7.10 -4.96
CA ILE A 98 -12.36 8.00 -4.42
C ILE A 98 -13.49 8.19 -5.44
N GLY A 99 -13.15 8.45 -6.70
CA GLY A 99 -14.12 8.58 -7.80
C GLY A 99 -14.98 7.33 -7.94
N SER A 100 -14.37 6.14 -7.95
CA SER A 100 -15.08 4.86 -8.00
C SER A 100 -16.06 4.68 -6.83
N ILE A 101 -15.66 5.00 -5.60
CA ILE A 101 -16.54 4.87 -4.43
C ILE A 101 -17.71 5.88 -4.52
N LEU A 102 -17.43 7.15 -4.80
CA LEU A 102 -18.46 8.19 -4.91
C LEU A 102 -19.43 7.92 -6.07
N SER A 103 -18.93 7.37 -7.17
CA SER A 103 -19.74 7.02 -8.33
C SER A 103 -20.75 5.89 -8.08
N LEU A 104 -20.52 5.01 -7.09
CA LEU A 104 -21.50 3.98 -6.71
C LEU A 104 -22.75 4.55 -6.04
N GLY A 105 -22.61 5.69 -5.35
CA GLY A 105 -23.73 6.32 -4.66
C GLY A 105 -24.84 6.76 -5.61
N TRP A 106 -24.49 7.20 -6.82
CA TRP A 106 -25.44 7.78 -7.78
C TRP A 106 -26.40 6.76 -8.40
N PRO A 107 -25.95 5.64 -9.00
CA PRO A 107 -26.86 4.64 -9.55
C PRO A 107 -27.74 4.04 -8.46
N LEU A 108 -27.21 3.83 -7.26
CA LEU A 108 -27.99 3.33 -6.13
C LEU A 108 -29.07 4.35 -5.71
N ALA A 109 -28.71 5.62 -5.58
CA ALA A 109 -29.65 6.69 -5.26
C ALA A 109 -30.75 6.81 -6.33
N LEU A 110 -30.41 6.76 -7.62
CA LEU A 110 -31.38 6.81 -8.71
C LEU A 110 -32.27 5.57 -8.78
N LEU A 111 -31.73 4.39 -8.50
CA LEU A 111 -32.51 3.17 -8.45
C LEU A 111 -33.49 3.20 -7.28
N VAL A 112 -33.04 3.61 -6.09
CA VAL A 112 -33.90 3.81 -4.92
C VAL A 112 -34.97 4.86 -5.20
N LEU A 113 -34.59 6.01 -5.77
CA LEU A 113 -35.53 7.08 -6.13
C LEU A 113 -36.55 6.59 -7.17
N GLY A 114 -36.10 5.88 -8.21
CA GLY A 114 -36.97 5.32 -9.24
C GLY A 114 -37.96 4.28 -8.69
N VAL A 115 -37.55 3.48 -7.70
CA VAL A 115 -38.43 2.55 -6.98
C VAL A 115 -39.42 3.30 -6.10
N LEU A 116 -38.99 4.33 -5.36
CA LEU A 116 -39.86 5.14 -4.50
C LEU A 116 -40.89 5.94 -5.31
N LEU A 117 -40.54 6.37 -6.52
CA LEU A 117 -41.43 7.09 -7.44
C LEU A 117 -42.24 6.16 -8.36
N ARG A 118 -42.11 4.83 -8.20
CA ARG A 118 -42.76 3.84 -9.08
C ARG A 118 -44.28 3.99 -9.11
N ASP A 119 -44.89 4.24 -7.95
CA ASP A 119 -46.36 4.37 -7.83
C ASP A 119 -46.88 5.70 -8.39
N ALA A 120 -46.00 6.68 -8.63
CA ALA A 120 -46.37 8.00 -9.16
C ALA A 120 -46.59 8.01 -10.68
N THR A 121 -46.59 6.87 -11.38
CA THR A 121 -46.79 6.72 -12.85
C THR A 121 -45.73 7.35 -13.77
N VAL A 122 -44.66 7.93 -13.22
CA VAL A 122 -43.67 8.70 -14.02
C VAL A 122 -42.59 7.82 -14.67
N VAL A 123 -42.41 6.57 -14.23
CA VAL A 123 -41.27 5.73 -14.64
C VAL A 123 -41.71 4.45 -15.34
N ASP A 124 -41.57 4.42 -16.67
CA ASP A 124 -41.77 3.22 -17.49
C ASP A 124 -40.73 2.12 -17.18
N ALA A 125 -41.11 0.85 -17.30
CA ALA A 125 -40.27 -0.31 -17.02
C ALA A 125 -38.97 -0.30 -17.83
N ARG A 126 -39.01 0.23 -19.06
CA ARG A 126 -37.82 0.43 -19.91
C ARG A 126 -36.78 1.35 -19.24
N ARG A 127 -37.23 2.40 -18.54
CA ARG A 127 -36.35 3.36 -17.84
C ARG A 127 -35.68 2.71 -16.63
N LEU A 128 -36.44 1.93 -15.85
CA LEU A 128 -35.89 1.15 -14.74
C LEU A 128 -34.85 0.13 -15.23
N GLY A 129 -35.13 -0.55 -16.35
CA GLY A 129 -34.18 -1.49 -16.97
C GLY A 129 -32.87 -0.81 -17.39
N LEU A 130 -32.94 0.38 -18.01
CA LEU A 130 -31.75 1.14 -18.40
C LEU A 130 -30.93 1.62 -17.19
N LEU A 131 -31.59 2.13 -16.15
CA LEU A 131 -30.91 2.52 -14.90
C LEU A 131 -30.20 1.34 -14.23
N ALA A 132 -30.85 0.17 -14.20
CA ALA A 132 -30.26 -1.05 -13.68
C ALA A 132 -29.03 -1.48 -14.50
N LEU A 133 -29.08 -1.40 -15.84
CA LEU A 133 -27.94 -1.70 -16.71
C LEU A 133 -26.76 -0.76 -16.45
N ILE A 134 -27.02 0.55 -16.35
CA ILE A 134 -25.98 1.56 -16.03
C ILE A 134 -25.33 1.24 -14.67
N ALA A 135 -26.15 0.89 -13.67
CA ALA A 135 -25.65 0.51 -12.35
C ALA A 135 -24.75 -0.74 -12.42
N VAL A 136 -25.16 -1.78 -13.16
CA VAL A 136 -24.36 -3.00 -13.34
C VAL A 136 -23.03 -2.72 -14.02
N VAL A 137 -23.02 -1.91 -15.09
CA VAL A 137 -21.79 -1.50 -15.78
C VAL A 137 -20.86 -0.72 -14.83
N GLN A 138 -21.41 0.19 -14.03
CA GLN A 138 -20.64 0.95 -13.05
C GLN A 138 -20.01 0.04 -11.98
N VAL A 139 -20.79 -0.90 -11.43
CA VAL A 139 -20.27 -1.89 -10.47
C VAL A 139 -19.16 -2.72 -11.11
N GLY A 140 -19.33 -3.15 -12.35
CA GLY A 140 -18.29 -3.86 -13.12
C GLY A 140 -17.00 -3.05 -13.27
N LEU A 141 -17.11 -1.77 -13.63
CA LEU A 141 -15.96 -0.85 -13.72
C LEU A 141 -15.24 -0.70 -12.37
N VAL A 142 -15.99 -0.55 -11.27
CA VAL A 142 -15.42 -0.45 -9.93
C VAL A 142 -14.73 -1.74 -9.51
N VAL A 143 -15.32 -2.91 -9.75
CA VAL A 143 -14.71 -4.21 -9.46
C VAL A 143 -13.41 -4.39 -10.25
N VAL A 144 -13.41 -4.05 -11.54
CA VAL A 144 -12.19 -4.10 -12.37
C VAL A 144 -11.13 -3.13 -11.85
N TYR A 145 -11.53 -1.90 -11.48
CA TYR A 145 -10.62 -0.91 -10.91
C TYR A 145 -9.98 -1.40 -9.60
N LEU A 146 -10.80 -1.87 -8.66
CA LEU A 146 -10.36 -2.38 -7.36
C LEU A 146 -9.49 -3.63 -7.50
N GLY A 147 -9.91 -4.59 -8.32
CA GLY A 147 -9.15 -5.83 -8.56
C GLY A 147 -7.76 -5.56 -9.16
N ARG A 148 -7.64 -4.55 -10.02
CA ARG A 148 -6.34 -4.10 -10.56
C ARG A 148 -5.54 -3.25 -9.58
N SER A 149 -6.20 -2.44 -8.76
CA SER A 149 -5.54 -1.60 -7.75
C SER A 149 -4.95 -2.42 -6.62
N MET A 150 -5.63 -3.49 -6.21
CA MET A 150 -5.22 -4.36 -5.10
C MET A 150 -4.22 -5.44 -5.51
N GLY A 151 -3.77 -5.47 -6.77
CA GLY A 151 -2.69 -6.36 -7.22
C GLY A 151 -3.11 -7.78 -7.60
N GLY A 152 -4.41 -8.09 -7.70
CA GLY A 152 -4.89 -9.43 -8.08
C GLY A 152 -4.83 -9.74 -9.58
N LEU A 153 -4.90 -8.71 -10.44
CA LEU A 153 -4.92 -8.83 -11.91
C LEU A 153 -3.90 -7.88 -12.53
N ALA A 154 -2.65 -8.31 -12.72
CA ALA A 154 -1.55 -7.53 -13.30
C ALA A 154 -1.51 -6.08 -12.76
N GLY A 155 -0.96 -5.93 -11.55
CA GLY A 155 -1.06 -4.70 -10.76
C GLY A 155 -0.78 -3.41 -11.54
N MET A 156 -1.52 -2.35 -11.23
CA MET A 156 -1.40 -1.04 -11.90
C MET A 156 -0.03 -0.34 -11.73
N LYS A 157 0.92 -0.93 -10.99
CA LYS A 157 2.23 -0.34 -10.73
C LYS A 157 2.99 -0.03 -12.02
N ASP A 158 2.91 -0.93 -13.00
CA ASP A 158 3.66 -0.84 -14.26
C ASP A 158 2.91 -0.07 -15.36
N TRP A 159 1.69 0.42 -15.07
CA TRP A 159 0.92 1.13 -16.08
C TRP A 159 1.49 2.53 -16.34
N PRO A 160 1.58 2.95 -17.62
CA PRO A 160 1.95 4.30 -17.95
C PRO A 160 0.92 5.28 -17.37
N ARG A 161 1.40 6.43 -16.87
CA ARG A 161 0.59 7.48 -16.22
C ARG A 161 -0.67 7.83 -17.01
N ARG A 162 -0.59 7.89 -18.34
CA ARG A 162 -1.74 8.17 -19.23
C ARG A 162 -2.89 7.18 -19.04
N ARG A 163 -2.62 5.88 -18.93
CA ARG A 163 -3.67 4.85 -18.75
C ARG A 163 -4.34 4.99 -17.38
N LYS A 164 -3.57 5.28 -16.33
CA LYS A 164 -4.10 5.54 -14.98
C LYS A 164 -5.03 6.74 -14.96
N VAL A 165 -4.63 7.85 -15.60
CA VAL A 165 -5.45 9.07 -15.71
C VAL A 165 -6.75 8.78 -16.47
N TRP A 166 -6.68 8.09 -17.62
CA TRP A 166 -7.89 7.73 -18.37
C TRP A 166 -8.85 6.87 -17.55
N LEU A 167 -8.34 5.89 -16.82
CA LEU A 167 -9.15 5.04 -15.95
C LEU A 167 -9.82 5.85 -14.82
N ALA A 168 -9.08 6.77 -14.19
CA ALA A 168 -9.62 7.67 -13.18
C ALA A 168 -10.70 8.59 -13.77
N VAL A 169 -10.44 9.21 -14.93
CA VAL A 169 -11.43 10.07 -15.61
C VAL A 169 -12.69 9.28 -15.97
N LEU A 170 -12.56 8.06 -16.49
CA LEU A 170 -13.71 7.21 -16.78
C LEU A 170 -14.52 6.89 -15.51
N ALA A 171 -13.85 6.58 -14.39
CA ALA A 171 -14.52 6.35 -13.11
C ALA A 171 -15.29 7.58 -12.60
N TRP A 172 -14.75 8.78 -12.78
CA TRP A 172 -15.39 10.04 -12.38
C TRP A 172 -16.50 10.49 -13.33
N CYS A 173 -16.34 10.30 -14.64
CA CYS A 173 -17.23 10.85 -15.64
C CYS A 173 -18.38 9.92 -16.02
N TRP A 174 -18.23 8.59 -15.87
CA TRP A 174 -19.27 7.65 -16.32
C TRP A 174 -20.60 7.84 -15.60
N GLY A 175 -20.58 7.92 -14.26
CA GLY A 175 -21.80 8.09 -13.47
C GLY A 175 -22.58 9.36 -13.83
N PRO A 176 -22.01 10.56 -13.60
CA PRO A 176 -22.65 11.82 -13.97
C PRO A 176 -22.96 11.93 -15.47
N GLY A 177 -22.05 11.46 -16.33
CA GLY A 177 -22.22 11.51 -17.78
C GLY A 177 -23.40 10.67 -18.28
N ALA A 178 -23.61 9.47 -17.73
CA ALA A 178 -24.75 8.63 -18.06
C ALA A 178 -26.07 9.29 -17.65
N ILE A 179 -26.10 9.99 -16.52
CA ILE A 179 -27.27 10.72 -16.04
C ILE A 179 -27.60 11.89 -16.97
N VAL A 180 -26.60 12.73 -17.27
CA VAL A 180 -26.78 13.86 -18.18
C VAL A 180 -27.24 13.37 -19.55
N GLY A 181 -26.62 12.31 -20.07
CA GLY A 181 -27.04 11.69 -21.34
C GLY A 181 -28.48 11.20 -21.31
N MET A 182 -28.91 10.57 -20.21
CA MET A 182 -30.30 10.14 -20.04
C MET A 182 -31.28 11.31 -19.99
N ILE A 183 -30.96 12.39 -19.27
CA ILE A 183 -31.81 13.60 -19.18
C ILE A 183 -31.93 14.25 -20.56
N VAL A 184 -30.83 14.41 -21.28
CA VAL A 184 -30.83 14.99 -22.63
C VAL A 184 -31.63 14.13 -23.60
N TRP A 185 -31.47 12.81 -23.56
CA TRP A 185 -32.26 11.90 -24.39
C TRP A 185 -33.76 12.08 -24.16
N GLN A 186 -34.19 12.21 -22.90
CA GLN A 186 -35.59 12.46 -22.55
C GLN A 186 -36.13 13.81 -22.99
N ALA A 187 -35.27 14.82 -23.11
CA ALA A 187 -35.69 16.14 -23.58
C ALA A 187 -35.88 16.17 -25.11
N VAL A 188 -35.26 15.25 -25.84
CA VAL A 188 -35.23 15.25 -27.31
C VAL A 188 -36.21 14.24 -27.92
N PHE A 189 -36.39 13.07 -27.29
CA PHE A 189 -37.18 11.95 -27.80
C PHE A 189 -38.33 11.60 -26.86
#